data_AF-A0AAN6NTF3-F1
#
_entry.id   AF-A0AAN6NTF3-F1
#
_cell.length_a   1.000
_cell.length_b   1.000
_cell.length_c   1.000
_cell.angle_alpha   90.00
_cell.angle_beta   90.00
_cell.angle_gamma   90.00
#
_symmetry.space_group_name_H-M   'P 1'
#
loop_
_entity.id
_entity.type
_entity.pdbx_description
1 polymer ?
#
loop_
_entity_poly.entity_id
_entity_poly.type
_entity_poly.pdbx_seq_one_letter_code
_entity_poly.pdbx_strand_id
1 'polypeptide(L)'
;MSKLEHLRNASRINPSHLQKLVDEYTWRLITSHAPNWFTCPIFKTMLAENRQQFDKHCTPMSFAPNLHRILSSASPPTFDFFCSLPAPSENEKVGGVYAIVLQKKDCPPKLYIGSGTSETGGVRRRLRHYEDGVLLRLLQSTLNKGYTIRHKGLLCWAPIPSSYAKLGIFRLRFVAVEAIITALFHTLSWLPLNSHTPLLECPRGVHPNMTEEELELYNIRRKERARKISRLASRRKRERARARDLQGYLTKKCNRERKWSRKNRTKTAAIRASRHADAIAEQRYYCKLCKRAYPHRRHYERHQLNKMHIEKERLESGGRPRDPLTENAKRQRARAEKNKAAKTFYCTDCDYTAGFHQDLDRHNKSQAHIKTVAAATQNVSGVEADVMTPNAKAAKQKRALAEKNRAAKTFYCTDCDYTAGSKSCFDRHNKRAKHIEAARRSQERRDQTKTNHNE
;
A
#
# COMPACT_ATOMS: atom_id res chain seq x y z
N MET A 1 42.09 17.10 -39.11
CA MET A 1 40.88 17.67 -39.74
C MET A 1 40.23 16.76 -40.80
N SER A 2 40.95 15.88 -41.54
CA SER A 2 40.34 15.16 -42.68
C SER A 2 39.67 13.80 -42.40
N LYS A 3 39.63 13.30 -41.15
CA LYS A 3 38.94 12.03 -40.80
C LYS A 3 37.45 12.17 -40.43
N LEU A 4 36.92 13.40 -40.39
CA LEU A 4 35.54 13.68 -39.96
C LEU A 4 34.56 13.92 -41.13
N GLU A 5 35.03 14.07 -42.37
CA GLU A 5 34.16 14.40 -43.52
C GLU A 5 33.35 13.24 -44.07
N HIS A 6 33.76 11.98 -43.87
CA HIS A 6 32.97 10.81 -44.29
C HIS A 6 31.68 10.59 -43.49
N LEU A 7 31.43 11.35 -42.42
CA LEU A 7 30.22 11.22 -41.58
C LEU A 7 29.05 12.12 -42.01
N ARG A 8 29.21 12.97 -43.04
CA ARG A 8 28.19 13.98 -43.41
C ARG A 8 27.04 13.48 -44.31
N ASN A 9 27.15 12.31 -44.95
CA ASN A 9 26.12 11.79 -45.87
C ASN A 9 25.25 10.64 -45.28
N ALA A 10 24.69 10.83 -44.09
CA ALA A 10 24.01 9.75 -43.37
C ALA A 10 22.55 10.07 -42.98
N SER A 11 21.63 10.05 -43.95
CA SER A 11 20.19 10.19 -43.68
C SER A 11 19.51 8.92 -43.15
N ARG A 12 20.22 7.79 -43.01
CA ARG A 12 19.79 6.60 -42.25
C ARG A 12 20.98 5.88 -41.62
N ILE A 13 21.54 6.40 -40.53
CA ILE A 13 22.51 5.62 -39.75
C ILE A 13 21.77 4.42 -39.14
N ASN A 14 22.09 3.22 -39.62
CA ASN A 14 21.61 1.97 -39.06
C ASN A 14 21.97 1.94 -37.56
N PRO A 15 21.04 1.65 -36.62
CA PRO A 15 21.33 1.53 -35.20
C PRO A 15 22.57 0.68 -34.87
N SER A 16 22.87 -0.31 -35.71
CA SER A 16 24.08 -1.14 -35.61
C SER A 16 25.38 -0.34 -35.74
N HIS A 17 25.43 0.74 -36.53
CA HIS A 17 26.61 1.58 -36.68
C HIS A 17 26.85 2.41 -35.41
N LEU A 18 25.81 3.03 -34.84
CA LEU A 18 25.97 3.78 -33.58
C LEU A 18 26.45 2.85 -32.45
N GLN A 19 25.94 1.62 -32.38
CA GLN A 19 26.44 0.63 -31.44
C GLN A 19 27.93 0.36 -31.63
N LYS A 20 28.36 0.04 -32.86
CA LYS A 20 29.77 -0.21 -33.18
C LYS A 20 30.67 0.96 -32.76
N LEU A 21 30.22 2.19 -32.99
CA LEU A 21 30.97 3.40 -32.62
C LEU A 21 31.12 3.53 -31.10
N VAL A 22 30.02 3.38 -30.36
CA VAL A 22 30.03 3.43 -28.89
C VAL A 22 30.89 2.30 -28.31
N ASP A 23 30.76 1.08 -28.84
CA ASP A 23 31.55 -0.08 -28.43
C ASP A 23 33.04 0.13 -28.76
N GLU A 24 33.38 0.71 -29.92
CA GLU A 24 34.76 1.06 -30.30
C GLU A 24 35.39 2.08 -29.35
N TYR A 25 34.69 3.17 -29.04
CA TYR A 25 35.18 4.16 -28.08
C TYR A 25 35.28 3.59 -26.68
N THR A 26 34.32 2.77 -26.27
CA THR A 26 34.34 2.08 -24.98
C THR A 26 35.56 1.19 -24.88
N TRP A 27 35.84 0.37 -25.89
CA TRP A 27 37.03 -0.47 -25.98
C TRP A 27 38.32 0.35 -25.86
N ARG A 28 38.47 1.41 -26.66
CA ARG A 28 39.65 2.29 -26.61
C ARG A 28 39.86 2.94 -25.25
N LEU A 29 38.77 3.36 -24.59
CA LEU A 29 38.84 3.96 -23.27
C LEU A 29 39.35 2.96 -22.23
N ILE A 30 38.81 1.74 -22.21
CA ILE A 30 39.20 0.73 -21.22
C ILE A 30 40.59 0.13 -21.49
N THR A 31 41.03 0.05 -22.75
CA THR A 31 42.37 -0.44 -23.13
C THR A 31 43.45 0.63 -23.07
N SER A 32 43.08 1.90 -22.90
CA SER A 32 44.06 2.97 -22.77
C SER A 32 45.07 2.66 -21.65
N HIS A 33 46.32 3.10 -21.83
CA HIS A 33 47.36 3.01 -20.81
C HIS A 33 47.14 3.97 -19.63
N ALA A 34 45.87 4.26 -19.31
CA ALA A 34 45.52 5.02 -18.12
C ALA A 34 45.96 4.25 -16.85
N PRO A 35 46.52 4.97 -15.87
CA PRO A 35 46.94 4.39 -14.61
C PRO A 35 45.76 3.90 -13.76
N ASN A 36 46.03 3.02 -12.80
CA ASN A 36 45.00 2.39 -11.96
C ASN A 36 44.23 3.38 -11.07
N TRP A 37 44.78 4.57 -10.83
CA TRP A 37 44.07 5.65 -10.13
C TRP A 37 43.05 6.38 -11.00
N PHE A 38 43.03 6.13 -12.32
CA PHE A 38 42.08 6.69 -13.28
C PHE A 38 41.05 5.66 -13.75
N THR A 39 41.47 4.41 -13.95
CA THR A 39 40.60 3.30 -14.37
C THR A 39 40.77 2.11 -13.44
N CYS A 40 39.66 1.60 -12.90
CA CYS A 40 39.66 0.40 -12.08
C CYS A 40 40.20 -0.79 -12.91
N PRO A 41 41.20 -1.54 -12.42
CA PRO A 41 41.82 -2.64 -13.18
C PRO A 41 40.82 -3.70 -13.66
N ILE A 42 39.69 -3.85 -12.97
CA ILE A 42 38.65 -4.81 -13.31
C ILE A 42 38.08 -4.62 -14.72
N PHE A 43 38.05 -3.39 -15.26
CA PHE A 43 37.62 -3.15 -16.63
C PHE A 43 38.59 -3.81 -17.61
N LYS A 44 39.90 -3.72 -17.33
CA LYS A 44 40.93 -4.34 -18.17
C LYS A 44 40.84 -5.86 -18.09
N THR A 45 40.80 -6.40 -16.88
CA THR A 45 40.73 -7.85 -16.63
C THR A 45 39.48 -8.49 -17.23
N MET A 46 38.31 -7.87 -17.11
CA MET A 46 37.04 -8.50 -17.47
C MET A 46 36.54 -8.16 -18.88
N LEU A 47 36.92 -7.01 -19.42
CA LEU A 47 36.43 -6.53 -20.71
C LEU A 47 37.53 -6.36 -21.75
N ALA A 48 38.81 -6.21 -21.35
CA ALA A 48 39.86 -5.69 -22.23
C ALA A 48 40.98 -6.69 -22.58
N GLU A 49 40.80 -7.98 -22.30
CA GLU A 49 41.81 -9.01 -22.58
C GLU A 49 42.15 -9.09 -24.08
N ASN A 50 41.12 -9.12 -24.93
CA ASN A 50 41.27 -8.94 -26.38
C ASN A 50 39.96 -8.42 -27.00
N ARG A 51 40.05 -7.89 -28.23
CA ARG A 51 38.91 -7.26 -28.88
C ARG A 51 37.77 -8.25 -29.15
N GLN A 52 38.10 -9.48 -29.55
CA GLN A 52 37.11 -10.49 -29.89
C GLN A 52 36.24 -10.86 -28.67
N GLN A 53 36.84 -10.92 -27.48
CA GLN A 53 36.14 -11.18 -26.22
C GLN A 53 35.24 -10.02 -25.81
N PHE A 54 35.70 -8.78 -25.97
CA PHE A 54 34.85 -7.61 -25.78
C PHE A 54 33.64 -7.63 -26.70
N ASP A 55 33.84 -7.93 -27.98
CA ASP A 55 32.74 -8.01 -28.96
C ASP A 55 31.75 -9.14 -28.60
N LYS A 56 32.23 -10.29 -28.10
CA LYS A 56 31.37 -11.38 -27.57
C LYS A 56 30.54 -10.92 -26.35
N HIS A 57 31.04 -9.97 -25.57
CA HIS A 57 30.34 -9.40 -24.42
C HIS A 57 29.36 -8.28 -24.79
N CYS A 58 29.41 -7.77 -26.02
CA CYS A 58 28.55 -6.69 -26.48
C CYS A 58 27.14 -7.20 -26.83
N THR A 59 26.23 -7.16 -25.85
CA THR A 59 24.81 -7.36 -26.10
C THR A 59 24.24 -6.27 -27.02
N PRO A 60 23.30 -6.58 -27.93
CA PRO A 60 22.62 -5.56 -28.74
C PRO A 60 22.03 -4.45 -27.86
N MET A 61 22.25 -3.19 -28.24
CA MET A 61 21.76 -2.01 -27.53
C MET A 61 20.81 -1.21 -28.41
N SER A 62 19.76 -0.70 -27.79
CA SER A 62 18.89 0.32 -28.36
C SER A 62 19.37 1.71 -27.92
N PHE A 63 19.13 2.71 -28.76
CA PHE A 63 19.55 4.09 -28.54
C PHE A 63 18.36 5.03 -28.61
N ALA A 64 18.46 6.16 -27.92
CA ALA A 64 17.46 7.21 -28.02
C ALA A 64 17.33 7.72 -29.48
N PRO A 65 16.12 8.09 -29.91
CA PRO A 65 15.91 8.68 -31.22
C PRO A 65 16.86 9.87 -31.45
N ASN A 66 17.40 9.98 -32.66
CA ASN A 66 18.32 11.05 -33.08
C ASN A 66 19.68 11.13 -32.34
N LEU A 67 19.99 10.25 -31.38
CA LEU A 67 21.26 10.31 -30.65
C LEU A 67 22.48 10.25 -31.58
N HIS A 68 22.42 9.48 -32.67
CA HIS A 68 23.49 9.46 -33.66
C HIS A 68 23.75 10.83 -34.29
N ARG A 69 22.68 11.56 -34.67
CA ARG A 69 22.79 12.90 -35.26
C ARG A 69 23.40 13.88 -34.27
N ILE A 70 23.01 13.77 -33.01
CA ILE A 70 23.54 14.59 -31.92
C ILE A 70 25.03 14.34 -31.72
N LEU A 71 25.47 13.08 -31.68
CA LEU A 71 26.89 12.75 -31.50
C LEU A 71 27.76 13.08 -32.72
N SER A 72 27.16 13.17 -33.91
CA SER A 72 27.85 13.63 -35.13
C SER A 72 27.72 15.14 -35.37
N SER A 73 26.96 15.86 -34.54
CA SER A 73 26.75 17.30 -34.68
C SER A 73 28.02 18.06 -34.27
N ALA A 74 28.34 19.12 -35.02
CA ALA A 74 29.39 20.06 -34.63
C ALA A 74 28.96 20.98 -33.48
N SER A 75 27.64 21.15 -33.30
CA SER A 75 27.08 21.94 -32.21
C SER A 75 26.65 21.05 -31.03
N PRO A 76 26.76 21.55 -29.79
CA PRO A 76 26.23 20.88 -28.61
C PRO A 76 24.74 20.50 -28.73
N PRO A 77 24.30 19.40 -28.09
CA PRO A 77 22.90 19.05 -28.01
C PRO A 77 22.11 20.15 -27.29
N THR A 78 20.92 20.45 -27.80
CA THR A 78 20.02 21.41 -27.19
C THR A 78 19.41 20.84 -25.91
N PHE A 79 18.94 21.73 -25.03
CA PHE A 79 18.15 21.34 -23.85
C PHE A 79 16.93 20.49 -24.23
N ASP A 80 16.24 20.86 -25.32
CA ASP A 80 15.04 20.18 -25.79
C ASP A 80 15.32 18.74 -26.23
N PHE A 81 16.49 18.47 -26.81
CA PHE A 81 16.90 17.09 -27.11
C PHE A 81 16.87 16.24 -25.84
N PHE A 82 17.50 16.69 -24.76
CA PHE A 82 17.51 15.92 -23.51
C PHE A 82 16.11 15.81 -22.89
N CYS A 83 15.26 16.83 -22.98
CA CYS A 83 13.87 16.77 -22.55
C CYS A 83 12.99 15.85 -23.41
N SER A 84 13.42 15.53 -24.62
CA SER A 84 12.70 14.61 -25.53
C SER A 84 13.08 13.13 -25.34
N LEU A 85 14.07 12.83 -24.50
CA LEU A 85 14.56 11.45 -24.32
C LEU A 85 13.46 10.51 -23.79
N PRO A 86 13.39 9.26 -24.28
CA PRO A 86 12.35 8.32 -23.89
C PRO A 86 12.48 7.89 -22.42
N ALA A 87 11.37 7.78 -21.71
CA ALA A 87 11.33 7.14 -20.40
C ALA A 87 11.55 5.61 -20.54
N PRO A 88 12.07 4.93 -19.51
CA PRO A 88 12.13 3.47 -19.54
C PRO A 88 10.73 2.86 -19.59
N SER A 89 10.56 1.83 -20.43
CA SER A 89 9.32 1.05 -20.51
C SER A 89 8.88 0.55 -19.13
N GLU A 90 7.57 0.60 -18.86
CA GLU A 90 7.01 0.12 -17.59
C GLU A 90 7.05 -1.40 -17.47
N ASN A 91 7.00 -2.09 -18.61
CA ASN A 91 6.85 -3.53 -18.68
C ASN A 91 8.20 -4.25 -18.86
N GLU A 92 9.23 -3.56 -19.32
CA GLU A 92 10.50 -4.18 -19.65
C GLU A 92 11.58 -3.94 -18.59
N LYS A 93 12.38 -4.97 -18.34
CA LYS A 93 13.50 -4.92 -17.40
C LYS A 93 14.81 -4.70 -18.16
N VAL A 94 15.14 -3.43 -18.40
CA VAL A 94 16.34 -3.04 -19.14
C VAL A 94 17.40 -2.40 -18.24
N GLY A 95 18.66 -2.66 -18.56
CA GLY A 95 19.78 -1.85 -18.10
C GLY A 95 20.02 -0.72 -19.08
N GLY A 96 20.48 0.44 -18.61
CA GLY A 96 20.65 1.58 -19.51
C GLY A 96 21.51 2.70 -18.94
N VAL A 97 22.01 3.55 -19.82
CA VAL A 97 22.53 4.88 -19.52
C VAL A 97 21.40 5.88 -19.70
N TYR A 98 21.22 6.76 -18.73
CA TYR A 98 20.16 7.78 -18.71
C TYR A 98 20.75 9.16 -18.47
N ALA A 99 19.99 10.17 -18.86
CA ALA A 99 20.22 11.57 -18.53
C ALA A 99 19.15 12.07 -17.55
N ILE A 100 19.56 12.93 -16.63
CA ILE A 100 18.69 13.75 -15.79
C ILE A 100 18.98 15.21 -16.10
N VAL A 101 17.94 15.92 -16.54
CA VAL A 101 18.01 17.34 -16.86
C VAL A 101 17.53 18.12 -15.64
N LEU A 102 18.36 19.05 -15.18
CA LEU A 102 18.05 19.94 -14.08
C LEU A 102 17.91 21.37 -14.57
N GLN A 103 16.90 22.06 -14.07
CA GLN A 103 16.60 23.44 -14.45
C GLN A 103 16.45 24.30 -13.20
N LYS A 104 16.90 25.54 -13.31
CA LYS A 104 16.65 26.60 -12.32
C LYS A 104 16.37 27.88 -13.12
N LYS A 105 15.42 28.69 -12.65
CA LYS A 105 15.09 29.97 -13.30
C LYS A 105 16.35 30.84 -13.38
N ASP A 106 16.56 31.49 -14.53
CA ASP A 106 17.66 32.43 -14.77
C ASP A 106 19.07 31.81 -14.58
N CYS A 107 19.18 30.48 -14.69
CA CYS A 107 20.43 29.75 -14.58
C CYS A 107 20.55 28.75 -15.74
N PRO A 108 21.78 28.51 -16.26
CA PRO A 108 21.99 27.46 -17.26
C PRO A 108 21.51 26.09 -16.75
N PRO A 109 20.88 25.29 -17.61
CA PRO A 109 20.48 23.93 -17.26
C PRO A 109 21.70 23.06 -16.97
N LYS A 110 21.50 22.03 -16.15
CA LYS A 110 22.56 21.09 -15.78
C LYS A 110 22.19 19.68 -16.19
N LEU A 111 23.21 18.92 -16.56
CA LEU A 111 23.06 17.55 -17.03
C LEU A 111 23.77 16.59 -16.06
N TYR A 112 23.05 15.56 -15.66
CA TYR A 112 23.60 14.41 -14.95
C TYR A 112 23.42 13.17 -15.81
N ILE A 113 24.49 12.38 -15.98
CA ILE A 113 24.45 11.13 -16.76
C ILE A 113 24.75 10.00 -15.80
N GLY A 114 23.92 8.97 -15.81
CA GLY A 114 24.09 7.83 -14.94
C GLY A 114 23.77 6.52 -15.63
N SER A 115 24.24 5.41 -15.08
CA SER A 115 23.78 4.07 -15.48
C SER A 115 22.91 3.42 -14.42
N GLY A 116 22.06 2.49 -14.86
CA GLY A 116 21.15 1.74 -14.01
C GLY A 116 21.04 0.30 -14.47
N THR A 117 21.70 -0.60 -13.73
CA THR A 117 21.89 -2.01 -14.11
C THR A 117 21.44 -2.99 -13.02
N SER A 118 20.48 -2.55 -12.20
CA SER A 118 19.94 -3.37 -11.11
C SER A 118 19.20 -4.58 -11.65
N GLU A 119 19.53 -5.78 -11.17
CA GLU A 119 18.85 -7.00 -11.59
C GLU A 119 17.33 -7.00 -11.31
N THR A 120 16.91 -6.32 -10.24
CA THR A 120 15.51 -6.34 -9.78
C THR A 120 14.58 -5.36 -10.50
N GLY A 121 15.13 -4.33 -11.14
CA GLY A 121 14.29 -3.27 -11.72
C GLY A 121 15.02 -2.35 -12.67
N GLY A 122 16.23 -2.73 -13.08
CA GLY A 122 17.03 -2.06 -14.09
C GLY A 122 17.26 -0.59 -13.83
N VAL A 123 17.23 0.16 -14.92
CA VAL A 123 17.34 1.62 -14.93
C VAL A 123 16.13 2.29 -14.29
N ARG A 124 14.92 1.72 -14.44
CA ARG A 124 13.69 2.27 -13.85
C ARG A 124 13.77 2.39 -12.33
N ARG A 125 14.28 1.35 -11.66
CA ARG A 125 14.47 1.41 -10.19
C ARG A 125 15.42 2.53 -9.80
N ARG A 126 16.48 2.76 -10.59
CA ARG A 126 17.41 3.87 -10.34
C ARG A 126 16.74 5.22 -10.56
N LEU A 127 15.94 5.39 -11.62
CA LEU A 127 15.20 6.62 -11.86
C LEU A 127 14.17 6.96 -10.77
N ARG A 128 13.51 5.94 -10.21
CA ARG A 128 12.58 6.08 -9.08
C ARG A 128 13.27 6.53 -7.79
N HIS A 129 14.52 6.09 -7.55
CA HIS A 129 15.26 6.56 -6.37
C HIS A 129 15.41 8.08 -6.34
N TYR A 130 15.50 8.74 -7.50
CA TYR A 130 15.53 10.20 -7.57
C TYR A 130 14.18 10.84 -7.22
N GLU A 131 13.06 10.18 -7.50
CA GLU A 131 11.71 10.62 -7.09
C GLU A 131 11.52 10.44 -5.59
N ASP A 132 12.04 9.34 -5.05
CA ASP A 132 11.97 9.01 -3.63
C ASP A 132 12.95 9.83 -2.75
N GLY A 133 13.72 10.74 -3.35
CA GLY A 133 14.70 11.58 -2.64
C GLY A 133 15.98 10.85 -2.21
N VAL A 134 16.26 9.66 -2.75
CA VAL A 134 17.52 8.94 -2.56
C VAL A 134 18.53 9.42 -3.60
N LEU A 135 19.16 10.55 -3.30
CA LEU A 135 19.97 11.31 -4.25
C LEU A 135 21.47 11.06 -4.05
N LEU A 136 22.22 11.10 -5.14
CA LEU A 136 23.68 11.18 -5.09
C LEU A 136 24.11 12.54 -4.54
N ARG A 137 25.26 12.59 -3.85
CA ARG A 137 25.74 13.79 -3.14
C ARG A 137 25.76 15.05 -4.01
N LEU A 138 26.25 14.99 -5.26
CA LEU A 138 26.27 16.18 -6.12
C LEU A 138 24.91 16.55 -6.69
N LEU A 139 24.07 15.56 -7.01
CA LEU A 139 22.71 15.83 -7.43
C LEU A 139 21.94 16.50 -6.29
N GLN A 140 22.08 15.99 -5.06
CA GLN A 140 21.51 16.60 -3.85
C GLN A 140 22.03 18.04 -3.65
N SER A 141 23.34 18.27 -3.75
CA SER A 141 23.92 19.62 -3.66
C SER A 141 23.33 20.57 -4.71
N THR A 142 23.09 20.07 -5.92
CA THR A 142 22.49 20.87 -7.00
C THR A 142 21.02 21.19 -6.70
N LEU A 143 20.25 20.22 -6.24
CA LEU A 143 18.86 20.46 -5.83
C LEU A 143 18.77 21.43 -4.65
N ASN A 144 19.70 21.33 -3.68
CA ASN A 144 19.79 22.28 -2.56
C ASN A 144 20.10 23.72 -3.02
N LYS A 145 20.73 23.90 -4.20
CA LYS A 145 20.96 25.21 -4.84
C LYS A 145 19.72 25.75 -5.57
N GLY A 146 18.56 25.10 -5.45
CA GLY A 146 17.29 25.52 -6.05
C GLY A 146 17.05 25.02 -7.47
N TYR A 147 17.85 24.07 -7.96
CA TYR A 147 17.52 23.36 -9.19
C TYR A 147 16.41 22.35 -8.96
N THR A 148 15.61 22.09 -9.99
CA THR A 148 14.58 21.05 -10.01
C THR A 148 14.87 20.05 -11.14
N ILE A 149 14.48 18.80 -10.96
CA ILE A 149 14.57 17.80 -12.02
C ILE A 149 13.47 18.10 -13.04
N ARG A 150 13.86 18.51 -14.25
CA ARG A 150 12.93 18.81 -15.35
C ARG A 150 12.56 17.56 -16.12
N HIS A 151 13.53 16.70 -16.43
CA HIS A 151 13.32 15.48 -17.21
C HIS A 151 14.27 14.36 -16.83
N LYS A 152 13.88 13.11 -17.12
CA LYS A 152 14.70 11.90 -16.99
C LYS A 152 14.41 10.98 -18.16
N GLY A 153 15.43 10.64 -18.94
CA GLY A 153 15.25 9.78 -20.11
C GLY A 153 16.47 8.93 -20.41
N LEU A 154 16.27 7.89 -21.21
CA LEU A 154 17.30 6.94 -21.61
C LEU A 154 18.09 7.47 -22.81
N LEU A 155 19.41 7.28 -22.77
CA LEU A 155 20.31 7.53 -23.89
C LEU A 155 20.56 6.25 -24.67
N CYS A 156 20.81 5.15 -23.96
CA CYS A 156 20.90 3.81 -24.53
C CYS A 156 20.50 2.75 -23.49
N TRP A 157 20.02 1.59 -23.97
CA TRP A 157 19.56 0.51 -23.11
C TRP A 157 19.66 -0.86 -23.78
N ALA A 158 19.66 -1.91 -22.96
CA ALA A 158 19.60 -3.30 -23.40
C ALA A 158 18.88 -4.18 -22.37
N PRO A 159 18.30 -5.32 -22.78
CA PRO A 159 17.77 -6.32 -21.86
C PRO A 159 18.84 -6.77 -20.86
N ILE A 160 18.49 -6.84 -19.59
CA ILE A 160 19.41 -7.36 -18.57
C ILE A 160 19.53 -8.88 -18.77
N PRO A 161 20.74 -9.44 -18.90
CA PRO A 161 20.91 -10.87 -19.08
C PRO A 161 20.35 -11.65 -17.89
N SER A 162 19.82 -12.84 -18.17
CA SER A 162 19.33 -13.79 -17.16
C SER A 162 20.47 -14.50 -16.43
N SER A 163 21.56 -14.85 -17.14
CA SER A 163 22.77 -15.44 -16.54
C SER A 163 23.53 -14.42 -15.69
N TYR A 164 23.92 -14.84 -14.49
CA TYR A 164 24.65 -13.99 -13.56
C TYR A 164 26.13 -13.83 -13.92
N ALA A 165 26.75 -14.83 -14.56
CA ALA A 165 28.10 -14.67 -15.11
C ALA A 165 28.14 -13.48 -16.08
N LYS A 166 27.13 -13.36 -16.95
CA LYS A 166 27.01 -12.25 -17.90
C LYS A 166 26.60 -10.94 -17.25
N LEU A 167 25.97 -10.97 -16.07
CA LEU A 167 25.47 -9.77 -15.40
C LEU A 167 26.60 -8.85 -14.91
N GLY A 168 27.72 -9.41 -14.43
CA GLY A 168 28.88 -8.62 -14.01
C GLY A 168 29.49 -7.83 -15.18
N ILE A 169 29.73 -8.54 -16.29
CA ILE A 169 30.24 -8.00 -17.55
C ILE A 169 29.29 -6.96 -18.13
N PHE A 170 27.98 -7.25 -18.15
CA PHE A 170 26.95 -6.30 -18.57
C PHE A 170 26.99 -5.00 -17.76
N ARG A 171 27.16 -5.09 -16.44
CA ARG A 171 27.29 -3.91 -15.57
C ARG A 171 28.53 -3.09 -15.90
N LEU A 172 29.67 -3.76 -16.05
CA LEU A 172 30.91 -3.09 -16.42
C LEU A 172 30.76 -2.35 -17.76
N ARG A 173 30.21 -3.00 -18.78
CA ARG A 173 30.00 -2.36 -20.08
C ARG A 173 29.16 -1.10 -19.96
N PHE A 174 28.03 -1.13 -19.26
CA PHE A 174 27.17 0.04 -19.11
C PHE A 174 27.81 1.18 -18.30
N VAL A 175 28.70 0.87 -17.34
CA VAL A 175 29.48 1.89 -16.62
C VAL A 175 30.57 2.49 -17.51
N ALA A 176 31.21 1.69 -18.36
CA ALA A 176 32.16 2.20 -19.35
C ALA A 176 31.48 3.06 -20.43
N VAL A 177 30.30 2.65 -20.89
CA VAL A 177 29.46 3.44 -21.81
C VAL A 177 28.98 4.74 -21.13
N GLU A 178 28.62 4.70 -19.84
CA GLU A 178 28.34 5.91 -19.05
C GLU A 178 29.53 6.87 -19.06
N ALA A 179 30.76 6.37 -18.85
CA ALA A 179 31.97 7.19 -18.90
C ALA A 179 32.17 7.86 -20.26
N ILE A 180 32.03 7.10 -21.35
CA ILE A 180 32.15 7.63 -22.72
C ILE A 180 31.10 8.71 -22.99
N ILE A 181 29.83 8.41 -22.74
CA ILE A 181 28.73 9.34 -22.99
C ILE A 181 28.88 10.59 -22.11
N THR A 182 29.35 10.45 -20.87
CA THR A 182 29.68 11.58 -19.99
C THR A 182 30.78 12.44 -20.60
N ALA A 183 31.87 11.84 -21.06
CA ALA A 183 32.98 12.56 -21.68
C ALA A 183 32.52 13.30 -22.95
N LEU A 184 31.76 12.63 -23.82
CA LEU A 184 31.23 13.19 -25.07
C LEU A 184 30.32 14.41 -24.82
N PHE A 185 29.47 14.37 -23.80
CA PHE A 185 28.62 15.53 -23.48
C PHE A 185 29.32 16.59 -22.62
N HIS A 186 30.39 16.23 -21.90
CA HIS A 186 31.18 17.19 -21.15
C HIS A 186 31.97 18.14 -22.05
N THR A 187 32.53 17.62 -23.16
CA THR A 187 33.22 18.45 -24.16
C THR A 187 32.30 19.42 -24.89
N LEU A 188 30.98 19.23 -24.79
CA LEU A 188 29.95 20.01 -25.49
C LEU A 188 29.35 21.12 -24.62
N SER A 189 30.13 21.75 -23.73
CA SER A 189 29.74 22.95 -22.94
C SER A 189 28.68 22.75 -21.86
N TRP A 190 28.27 21.52 -21.54
CA TRP A 190 27.41 21.26 -20.39
C TRP A 190 28.23 21.19 -19.10
N LEU A 191 27.73 21.74 -17.99
CA LEU A 191 28.33 21.57 -16.66
C LEU A 191 27.90 20.20 -16.09
N PRO A 192 28.72 19.14 -16.18
CA PRO A 192 28.31 17.83 -15.72
C PRO A 192 28.21 17.83 -14.20
N LEU A 193 27.21 17.12 -13.69
CA LEU A 193 27.03 16.89 -12.25
C LEU A 193 27.52 15.52 -11.81
N ASN A 194 28.29 14.83 -12.66
CA ASN A 194 28.78 13.51 -12.35
C ASN A 194 29.81 13.59 -11.22
N SER A 195 29.41 13.04 -10.07
CA SER A 195 30.18 13.06 -8.83
C SER A 195 31.28 12.04 -8.75
N HIS A 196 31.40 11.22 -9.77
CA HIS A 196 32.25 10.06 -9.80
C HIS A 196 32.77 9.90 -11.22
N THR A 197 34.01 9.47 -11.32
CA THR A 197 34.59 8.95 -12.55
C THR A 197 34.05 7.53 -12.70
N PRO A 198 33.15 7.21 -13.64
CA PRO A 198 32.49 5.90 -13.67
C PRO A 198 33.49 4.75 -13.77
N LEU A 199 34.64 4.97 -14.42
CA LEU A 199 35.73 4.00 -14.51
C LEU A 199 36.43 3.68 -13.18
N LEU A 200 36.31 4.52 -12.15
CA LEU A 200 36.85 4.22 -10.81
C LEU A 200 35.93 3.33 -9.99
N GLU A 201 34.66 3.24 -10.37
CA GLU A 201 33.72 2.40 -9.67
C GLU A 201 33.93 0.94 -10.07
N CYS A 202 34.17 0.06 -9.10
CA CYS A 202 34.05 -1.37 -9.31
C CYS A 202 32.56 -1.76 -9.17
N PRO A 203 31.85 -2.12 -10.25
CA PRO A 203 30.43 -2.47 -10.15
C PRO A 203 30.25 -3.68 -9.24
N ARG A 204 29.24 -3.61 -8.36
CA ARG A 204 29.03 -4.67 -7.36
C ARG A 204 28.72 -6.02 -8.00
N GLY A 205 29.43 -7.06 -7.56
CA GLY A 205 29.21 -8.44 -7.98
C GLY A 205 30.00 -8.84 -9.23
N VAL A 206 31.03 -8.07 -9.56
CA VAL A 206 32.07 -8.47 -10.49
C VAL A 206 33.21 -9.04 -9.65
N HIS A 207 33.57 -10.30 -9.89
CA HIS A 207 34.71 -10.96 -9.27
C HIS A 207 35.47 -11.70 -10.36
N PRO A 208 36.73 -11.31 -10.66
CA PRO A 208 37.45 -11.85 -11.80
C PRO A 208 37.90 -13.30 -11.58
N ASN A 209 38.00 -13.73 -10.33
CA ASN A 209 38.55 -15.03 -9.94
C ASN A 209 37.47 -16.00 -9.45
N MET A 210 36.19 -15.77 -9.76
CA MET A 210 35.09 -16.65 -9.36
C MET A 210 34.51 -17.38 -10.58
N THR A 211 34.23 -18.68 -10.45
CA THR A 211 33.50 -19.44 -11.47
C THR A 211 32.04 -18.98 -11.59
N GLU A 212 31.31 -19.43 -12.62
CA GLU A 212 29.89 -19.11 -12.77
C GLU A 212 29.06 -19.60 -11.57
N GLU A 213 29.36 -20.81 -11.07
CA GLU A 213 28.70 -21.39 -9.89
C GLU A 213 29.00 -20.59 -8.62
N GLU A 214 30.25 -20.16 -8.45
CA GLU A 214 30.65 -19.33 -7.30
C GLU A 214 30.00 -17.94 -7.36
N LEU A 215 29.88 -17.35 -8.55
CA LEU A 215 29.17 -16.08 -8.76
C LEU A 215 27.67 -16.22 -8.44
N GLU A 216 27.05 -17.34 -8.80
CA GLU A 216 25.65 -17.64 -8.44
C GLU A 216 25.49 -17.70 -6.92
N LEU A 217 26.33 -18.49 -6.25
CA LEU A 217 26.30 -18.63 -4.79
C LEU A 217 26.57 -17.31 -4.08
N TYR A 218 27.52 -16.51 -4.57
CA TYR A 218 27.80 -15.17 -4.08
C TYR A 218 26.56 -14.26 -4.19
N ASN A 219 25.85 -14.33 -5.32
CA ASN A 219 24.65 -13.54 -5.56
C ASN A 219 23.47 -13.98 -4.68
N ILE A 220 23.29 -15.28 -4.44
CA ILE A 220 22.32 -15.82 -3.48
C ILE A 220 22.61 -15.23 -2.09
N ARG A 221 23.84 -15.39 -1.59
CA ARG A 221 24.28 -14.86 -0.28
C ARG A 221 24.10 -13.34 -0.20
N ARG A 222 24.40 -12.61 -1.27
CA ARG A 222 24.19 -11.17 -1.36
C ARG A 222 22.72 -10.80 -1.26
N LYS A 223 21.83 -11.52 -1.96
CA LYS A 223 20.37 -11.31 -1.89
C LYS A 223 19.86 -11.57 -0.49
N GLU A 224 20.34 -12.61 0.18
CA GLU A 224 20.00 -12.90 1.57
C GLU A 224 20.47 -11.80 2.53
N ARG A 225 21.72 -11.34 2.42
CA ARG A 225 22.23 -10.20 3.19
C ARG A 225 21.38 -8.95 2.95
N ALA A 226 21.07 -8.64 1.69
CA ALA A 226 20.21 -7.50 1.35
C ALA A 226 18.81 -7.62 1.95
N ARG A 227 18.21 -8.82 1.93
CA ARG A 227 16.93 -9.11 2.59
C ARG A 227 17.03 -8.93 4.12
N LYS A 228 18.10 -9.42 4.75
CA LYS A 228 18.36 -9.26 6.19
C LYS A 228 18.49 -7.79 6.58
N ILE A 229 19.32 -7.03 5.86
CA ILE A 229 19.50 -5.58 6.06
C ILE A 229 18.18 -4.84 5.86
N SER A 230 17.43 -5.15 4.79
CA SER A 230 16.13 -4.53 4.53
C SER A 230 15.09 -4.82 5.64
N ARG A 231 15.05 -6.05 6.15
CA ARG A 231 14.20 -6.43 7.30
C ARG A 231 14.57 -5.64 8.55
N LEU A 232 15.88 -5.53 8.85
CA LEU A 232 16.38 -4.75 10.00
C LEU A 232 16.07 -3.26 9.85
N ALA A 233 16.31 -2.67 8.67
CA ALA A 233 15.99 -1.27 8.39
C ALA A 233 14.48 -1.00 8.52
N SER A 234 13.64 -1.91 8.00
CA SER A 234 12.18 -1.83 8.15
C SER A 234 11.75 -1.94 9.61
N ARG A 235 12.40 -2.80 10.40
CA ARG A 235 12.15 -2.93 11.84
C ARG A 235 12.50 -1.64 12.58
N ARG A 236 13.72 -1.11 12.38
CA ARG A 236 14.18 0.16 12.95
C ARG A 236 13.26 1.33 12.57
N LYS A 237 12.81 1.39 11.31
CA LYS A 237 11.85 2.41 10.85
C LYS A 237 10.52 2.33 11.62
N ARG A 238 9.99 1.12 11.85
CA ARG A 238 8.77 0.92 12.64
C ARG A 238 8.97 1.25 14.12
N GLU A 239 10.11 0.91 14.70
CA GLU A 239 10.48 1.27 16.07
C GLU A 239 10.55 2.78 16.25
N ARG A 240 11.26 3.49 15.37
CA ARG A 240 11.32 4.97 15.38
C ARG A 240 9.94 5.60 15.22
N ALA A 241 9.10 5.05 14.35
CA ALA A 241 7.73 5.55 14.18
C ALA A 241 6.87 5.34 15.44
N ARG A 242 7.00 4.18 16.11
CA ARG A 242 6.31 3.90 17.39
C ARG A 242 6.80 4.81 18.52
N ALA A 243 8.11 5.06 18.57
CA ALA A 243 8.71 5.94 19.58
C ALA A 243 8.28 7.40 19.42
N ARG A 244 8.09 7.86 18.17
CA ARG A 244 7.63 9.23 17.89
C ARG A 244 6.14 9.44 18.20
N ASP A 245 5.29 8.51 17.79
CA ASP A 245 3.84 8.59 17.95
C ASP A 245 3.23 7.18 17.88
N LEU A 246 3.08 6.56 19.05
CA LEU A 246 2.53 5.21 19.15
C LEU A 246 1.08 5.15 18.63
N GLN A 247 0.26 6.14 18.99
CA GLN A 247 -1.17 6.12 18.68
C GLN A 247 -1.45 6.35 17.20
N GLY A 248 -0.75 7.30 16.56
CA GLY A 248 -0.85 7.52 15.12
C GLY A 248 -0.24 6.36 14.33
N TYR A 249 0.82 5.72 14.81
CA TYR A 249 1.34 4.48 14.21
C TYR A 249 0.31 3.35 14.23
N LEU A 250 -0.32 3.08 15.39
CA LEU A 250 -1.35 2.05 15.53
C LEU A 250 -2.58 2.35 14.66
N THR A 251 -3.02 3.61 14.62
CA THR A 251 -4.12 4.06 13.77
C THR A 251 -3.82 3.83 12.30
N LYS A 252 -2.64 4.25 11.82
CA LYS A 252 -2.19 4.03 10.42
C LYS A 252 -2.09 2.54 10.10
N LYS A 253 -1.58 1.72 11.03
CA LYS A 253 -1.50 0.26 10.87
C LYS A 253 -2.90 -0.35 10.73
N CYS A 254 -3.83 0.00 11.61
CA CYS A 254 -5.23 -0.48 11.57
C CYS A 254 -5.92 -0.06 10.27
N ASN A 255 -5.76 1.19 9.83
CA ASN A 255 -6.33 1.67 8.58
C ASN A 255 -5.78 0.92 7.35
N ARG A 256 -4.48 0.63 7.34
CA ARG A 256 -3.86 -0.18 6.28
C ARG A 256 -4.39 -1.61 6.26
N GLU A 257 -4.54 -2.23 7.42
CA GLU A 257 -5.11 -3.58 7.55
C GLU A 257 -6.58 -3.61 7.08
N ARG A 258 -7.41 -2.64 7.50
CA ARG A 258 -8.79 -2.49 7.03
C ARG A 258 -8.86 -2.31 5.51
N LYS A 259 -8.03 -1.43 4.94
CA LYS A 259 -7.95 -1.20 3.49
C LYS A 259 -7.54 -2.48 2.76
N TRP A 260 -6.57 -3.21 3.27
CA TRP A 260 -6.14 -4.49 2.71
C TRP A 260 -7.25 -5.54 2.78
N SER A 261 -7.90 -5.71 3.93
CA SER A 261 -9.01 -6.67 4.10
C SER A 261 -10.22 -6.36 3.21
N ARG A 262 -10.54 -5.07 2.98
CA ARG A 262 -11.58 -4.68 2.03
C ARG A 262 -11.23 -5.07 0.60
N LYS A 263 -10.00 -4.81 0.16
CA LYS A 263 -9.51 -5.19 -1.17
C LYS A 263 -9.37 -6.71 -1.34
N ASN A 264 -9.10 -7.44 -0.25
CA ASN A 264 -8.84 -8.87 -0.25
C ASN A 264 -9.92 -9.62 0.55
N ARG A 265 -11.19 -9.33 0.29
CA ARG A 265 -12.31 -9.84 1.08
C ARG A 265 -12.38 -11.37 1.07
N THR A 266 -12.27 -11.97 -0.11
CA THR A 266 -12.27 -13.43 -0.32
C THR A 266 -11.13 -14.10 0.45
N LYS A 267 -9.90 -13.60 0.26
CA LYS A 267 -8.71 -14.10 0.98
C LYS A 267 -8.82 -13.94 2.50
N THR A 268 -9.37 -12.82 2.97
CA THR A 268 -9.59 -12.57 4.40
C THR A 268 -10.62 -13.54 4.98
N ALA A 269 -11.69 -13.83 4.23
CA ALA A 269 -12.70 -14.82 4.62
C ALA A 269 -12.10 -16.23 4.68
N ALA A 270 -11.31 -16.63 3.68
CA ALA A 270 -10.63 -17.93 3.65
C ALA A 270 -9.66 -18.11 4.84
N ILE A 271 -8.81 -17.10 5.11
CA ILE A 271 -7.90 -17.14 6.28
C ILE A 271 -8.69 -17.26 7.59
N ARG A 272 -9.82 -16.55 7.71
CA ARG A 272 -10.67 -16.63 8.90
C ARG A 272 -11.30 -18.02 9.03
N ALA A 273 -11.83 -18.58 7.95
CA ALA A 273 -12.44 -19.91 7.93
C ALA A 273 -11.43 -21.00 8.32
N SER A 274 -10.22 -20.96 7.75
CA SER A 274 -9.13 -21.88 8.12
C SER A 274 -8.82 -21.79 9.62
N ARG A 275 -8.60 -20.59 10.17
CA ARG A 275 -8.36 -20.41 11.62
C ARG A 275 -9.50 -20.91 12.50
N HIS A 276 -10.75 -20.83 12.03
CA HIS A 276 -11.90 -21.35 12.76
C HIS A 276 -11.91 -22.88 12.75
N ALA A 277 -11.62 -23.49 11.61
CA ALA A 277 -11.51 -24.93 11.48
C ALA A 277 -10.39 -25.46 12.39
N ASP A 278 -9.21 -24.84 12.36
CA ASP A 278 -8.08 -25.20 13.21
C ASP A 278 -8.45 -25.13 14.71
N ALA A 279 -9.09 -24.03 15.14
CA ALA A 279 -9.51 -23.87 16.53
C ALA A 279 -10.57 -24.89 16.98
N ILE A 280 -11.44 -25.34 16.06
CA ILE A 280 -12.43 -26.39 16.34
C ILE A 280 -11.75 -27.76 16.41
N ALA A 281 -10.85 -28.06 15.47
CA ALA A 281 -10.10 -29.31 15.42
C ALA A 281 -9.22 -29.49 16.66
N GLU A 282 -8.53 -28.44 17.09
CA GLU A 282 -7.76 -28.40 18.35
C GLU A 282 -8.64 -28.38 19.60
N GLN A 283 -9.96 -28.32 19.47
CA GLN A 283 -10.91 -28.20 20.59
C GLN A 283 -10.58 -27.03 21.55
N ARG A 284 -10.01 -25.94 21.03
CA ARG A 284 -9.45 -24.84 21.83
C ARG A 284 -10.47 -24.18 22.76
N TYR A 285 -11.75 -24.18 22.36
CA TYR A 285 -12.86 -23.72 23.19
C TYR A 285 -13.95 -24.81 23.23
N TYR A 286 -13.74 -25.83 24.04
CA TYR A 286 -14.61 -27.00 24.12
C TYR A 286 -15.49 -26.99 25.36
N CYS A 287 -16.78 -27.20 25.16
CA CYS A 287 -17.73 -27.42 26.24
C CYS A 287 -17.85 -28.93 26.52
N LYS A 288 -17.48 -29.36 27.72
CA LYS A 288 -17.56 -30.76 28.16
C LYS A 288 -19.02 -31.24 28.26
N LEU A 289 -19.89 -30.45 28.90
CA LEU A 289 -21.32 -30.76 29.11
C LEU A 289 -22.08 -30.96 27.79
N CYS A 290 -21.83 -30.09 26.80
CA CYS A 290 -22.51 -30.13 25.51
C CYS A 290 -21.70 -30.83 24.41
N LYS A 291 -20.52 -31.38 24.76
CA LYS A 291 -19.57 -32.04 23.85
C LYS A 291 -19.35 -31.29 22.53
N ARG A 292 -19.17 -29.97 22.60
CA ARG A 292 -19.12 -29.09 21.43
C ARG A 292 -17.93 -28.13 21.49
N ALA A 293 -17.14 -28.12 20.42
CA ALA A 293 -16.07 -27.15 20.21
C ALA A 293 -16.58 -25.89 19.50
N TYR A 294 -16.00 -24.74 19.85
CA TYR A 294 -16.34 -23.44 19.28
C TYR A 294 -15.11 -22.78 18.64
N PRO A 295 -15.29 -22.01 17.55
CA PRO A 295 -14.17 -21.37 16.85
C PRO A 295 -13.58 -20.17 17.62
N HIS A 296 -14.30 -19.64 18.61
CA HIS A 296 -13.95 -18.43 19.34
C HIS A 296 -14.37 -18.50 20.81
N ARG A 297 -13.56 -17.87 21.67
CA ARG A 297 -13.88 -17.63 23.09
C ARG A 297 -15.27 -17.00 23.28
N ARG A 298 -15.58 -15.93 22.54
CA ARG A 298 -16.89 -15.25 22.62
C ARG A 298 -18.07 -16.17 22.31
N HIS A 299 -17.90 -17.11 21.38
CA HIS A 299 -18.98 -18.05 21.04
C HIS A 299 -19.17 -19.09 22.14
N TYR A 300 -18.07 -19.56 22.73
CA TYR A 300 -18.09 -20.44 23.90
C TYR A 300 -18.71 -19.76 25.13
N GLU A 301 -18.29 -18.54 25.47
CA GLU A 301 -18.87 -17.77 26.59
C GLU A 301 -20.36 -17.53 26.38
N ARG A 302 -20.78 -17.14 25.16
CA ARG A 302 -22.20 -17.01 24.84
C ARG A 302 -22.96 -18.34 24.93
N HIS A 303 -22.32 -19.46 24.60
CA HIS A 303 -22.91 -20.77 24.77
C HIS A 303 -23.13 -21.11 26.24
N GLN A 304 -22.16 -20.82 27.10
CA GLN A 304 -22.29 -21.04 28.55
C GLN A 304 -23.45 -20.25 29.15
N LEU A 305 -23.69 -19.03 28.66
CA LEU A 305 -24.80 -18.18 29.10
C LEU A 305 -26.16 -18.55 28.49
N ASN A 306 -26.23 -19.58 27.63
CA ASN A 306 -27.50 -19.98 27.02
C ASN A 306 -28.37 -20.74 28.03
N LYS A 307 -29.66 -20.39 28.13
CA LYS A 307 -30.64 -21.06 29.00
C LYS A 307 -30.62 -22.58 28.87
N MET A 308 -30.41 -23.12 27.67
CA MET A 308 -30.30 -24.57 27.45
C MET A 308 -29.04 -25.18 28.06
N HIS A 309 -27.92 -24.45 28.05
CA HIS A 309 -26.67 -24.90 28.65
C HIS A 309 -26.78 -24.86 30.18
N ILE A 310 -27.31 -23.75 30.72
CA ILE A 310 -27.56 -23.57 32.16
C ILE A 310 -28.52 -24.64 32.68
N GLU A 311 -29.60 -24.97 31.94
CA GLU A 311 -30.52 -26.04 32.35
C GLU A 311 -29.84 -27.42 32.33
N LYS A 312 -28.97 -27.69 31.34
CA LYS A 312 -28.19 -28.94 31.32
C LYS A 312 -27.22 -29.04 32.50
N GLU A 313 -26.54 -27.95 32.82
CA GLU A 313 -25.67 -27.85 33.99
C GLU A 313 -26.45 -28.07 35.30
N ARG A 314 -27.66 -27.49 35.40
CA ARG A 314 -28.59 -27.72 36.52
C ARG A 314 -29.00 -29.18 36.64
N LEU A 315 -29.31 -29.84 35.53
CA LEU A 315 -29.73 -31.26 35.51
C LEU A 315 -28.57 -32.19 35.88
N GLU A 316 -27.35 -31.97 35.37
CA GLU A 316 -26.18 -32.75 35.77
C GLU A 316 -25.81 -32.54 37.25
N SER A 317 -26.13 -31.37 37.81
CA SER A 317 -25.94 -31.06 39.25
C SER A 317 -27.06 -31.62 40.14
N GLY A 318 -27.92 -32.52 39.64
CA GLY A 318 -28.98 -33.17 40.41
C GLY A 318 -30.31 -32.39 40.49
N GLY A 319 -30.50 -31.36 39.67
CA GLY A 319 -31.76 -30.64 39.59
C GLY A 319 -32.91 -31.49 39.03
N ARG A 320 -34.10 -31.40 39.63
CA ARG A 320 -35.29 -32.09 39.09
C ARG A 320 -35.63 -31.55 37.69
N PRO A 321 -35.96 -32.42 36.71
CA PRO A 321 -36.47 -32.00 35.41
C PRO A 321 -37.66 -31.06 35.57
N ARG A 322 -37.79 -30.06 34.69
CA ARG A 322 -39.02 -29.28 34.63
C ARG A 322 -40.18 -30.21 34.30
N ASP A 323 -41.32 -29.97 34.93
CA ASP A 323 -42.53 -30.76 34.69
C ASP A 323 -42.88 -30.80 33.20
N PRO A 324 -43.40 -31.93 32.71
CA PRO A 324 -43.89 -32.04 31.34
C PRO A 324 -44.84 -30.89 31.02
N LEU A 325 -44.83 -30.45 29.75
CA LEU A 325 -45.85 -29.52 29.25
C LEU A 325 -47.23 -30.02 29.66
N THR A 326 -47.99 -29.17 30.35
CA THR A 326 -49.35 -29.50 30.77
C THR A 326 -50.19 -29.91 29.56
N GLU A 327 -51.17 -30.79 29.75
CA GLU A 327 -52.06 -31.22 28.66
C GLU A 327 -52.75 -30.01 27.97
N ASN A 328 -53.03 -28.95 28.72
CA ASN A 328 -53.50 -27.68 28.17
C ASN A 328 -52.48 -27.02 27.23
N ALA A 329 -51.19 -27.01 27.56
CA ALA A 329 -50.16 -26.48 26.68
C ALA A 329 -49.99 -27.33 25.41
N LYS A 330 -50.13 -28.66 25.51
CA LYS A 330 -50.13 -29.56 24.33
C LYS A 330 -51.34 -29.30 23.44
N ARG A 331 -52.54 -29.21 24.02
CA ARG A 331 -53.79 -28.87 23.31
C ARG A 331 -53.71 -27.50 22.64
N GLN A 332 -53.16 -26.50 23.32
CA GLN A 332 -52.97 -25.16 22.74
C GLN A 332 -52.01 -25.18 21.55
N ARG A 333 -50.90 -25.92 21.63
CA ARG A 333 -49.96 -26.07 20.50
C ARG A 333 -50.61 -26.78 19.32
N ALA A 334 -51.33 -27.88 19.57
CA ALA A 334 -52.05 -28.60 18.53
C ALA A 334 -53.12 -27.72 17.85
N ARG A 335 -53.85 -26.91 18.64
CA ARG A 335 -54.81 -25.93 18.12
C ARG A 335 -54.14 -24.84 17.28
N ALA A 336 -52.98 -24.32 17.71
CA ALA A 336 -52.23 -23.34 16.95
C ALA A 336 -51.74 -23.91 15.60
N GLU A 337 -51.24 -25.14 15.57
CA GLU A 337 -50.83 -25.80 14.33
C GLU A 337 -52.01 -26.07 13.40
N LYS A 338 -53.16 -26.51 13.95
CA LYS A 338 -54.41 -26.64 13.18
C LYS A 338 -54.86 -25.31 12.57
N ASN A 339 -54.80 -24.21 13.34
CA ASN A 339 -55.15 -22.88 12.85
C ASN A 339 -54.18 -22.37 11.76
N LYS A 340 -52.88 -22.67 11.88
CA LYS A 340 -51.90 -22.35 10.83
C LYS A 340 -52.15 -23.15 9.55
N ALA A 341 -52.38 -24.46 9.68
CA ALA A 341 -52.67 -25.33 8.55
C ALA A 341 -53.96 -24.91 7.82
N ALA A 342 -55.00 -24.54 8.57
CA ALA A 342 -56.26 -24.03 8.04
C ALA A 342 -56.20 -22.54 7.62
N LYS A 343 -55.03 -21.88 7.71
CA LYS A 343 -54.85 -20.44 7.49
C LYS A 343 -55.90 -19.56 8.18
N THR A 344 -56.38 -19.96 9.36
CA THR A 344 -57.50 -19.30 10.06
C THR A 344 -57.17 -17.85 10.46
N PHE A 345 -55.93 -17.57 10.83
CA PHE A 345 -55.45 -16.23 11.11
C PHE A 345 -54.32 -15.89 10.12
N TYR A 346 -54.70 -15.30 9.00
CA TYR A 346 -53.82 -15.09 7.85
C TYR A 346 -53.75 -13.62 7.45
N CYS A 347 -52.57 -13.18 7.07
CA CYS A 347 -52.32 -11.86 6.52
C CYS A 347 -52.17 -11.94 4.99
N THR A 348 -53.09 -11.31 4.27
CA THR A 348 -53.13 -11.28 2.80
C THR A 348 -51.97 -10.51 2.18
N ASP A 349 -51.44 -9.49 2.87
CA ASP A 349 -50.47 -8.57 2.27
C ASP A 349 -49.04 -9.10 2.25
N CYS A 350 -48.73 -10.15 3.02
CA CYS A 350 -47.38 -10.72 3.11
C CYS A 350 -47.34 -12.23 3.35
N ASP A 351 -48.45 -12.91 3.07
CA ASP A 351 -48.63 -14.38 3.17
C ASP A 351 -48.27 -14.98 4.55
N TYR A 352 -48.41 -14.19 5.62
CA TYR A 352 -48.09 -14.63 6.97
C TYR A 352 -49.27 -15.37 7.64
N THR A 353 -49.02 -16.58 8.13
CA THR A 353 -49.99 -17.38 8.89
C THR A 353 -49.65 -17.44 10.38
N ALA A 354 -50.62 -17.10 11.22
CA ALA A 354 -50.53 -17.15 12.66
C ALA A 354 -51.34 -18.32 13.25
N GLY A 355 -50.88 -18.87 14.37
CA GLY A 355 -51.64 -19.88 15.13
C GLY A 355 -52.74 -19.28 16.00
N PHE A 356 -52.63 -17.99 16.32
CA PHE A 356 -53.56 -17.26 17.17
C PHE A 356 -53.81 -15.84 16.63
N HIS A 357 -55.00 -15.30 16.86
CA HIS A 357 -55.38 -13.94 16.45
C HIS A 357 -54.43 -12.86 16.99
N GLN A 358 -54.03 -12.97 18.26
CA GLN A 358 -53.11 -12.00 18.89
C GLN A 358 -51.74 -11.92 18.19
N ASP A 359 -51.28 -13.03 17.62
CA ASP A 359 -50.03 -13.08 16.87
C ASP A 359 -50.17 -12.39 15.50
N LEU A 360 -51.33 -12.53 14.85
CA LEU A 360 -51.68 -11.80 13.63
C LEU A 360 -51.81 -10.29 13.89
N ASP A 361 -52.49 -9.90 14.98
CA ASP A 361 -52.59 -8.48 15.37
C ASP A 361 -51.22 -7.85 15.63
N ARG A 362 -50.34 -8.59 16.33
CA ARG A 362 -48.98 -8.15 16.59
C ARG A 362 -48.15 -8.09 15.31
N HIS A 363 -48.36 -9.05 14.40
CA HIS A 363 -47.73 -9.04 13.07
C HIS A 363 -48.15 -7.80 12.28
N ASN A 364 -49.46 -7.51 12.20
CA ASN A 364 -50.02 -6.35 11.48
C ASN A 364 -49.52 -5.02 12.06
N LYS A 365 -49.32 -4.95 13.38
CA LYS A 365 -48.75 -3.77 14.08
C LYS A 365 -47.23 -3.69 13.99
N SER A 366 -46.55 -4.69 13.44
CA SER A 366 -45.09 -4.71 13.37
C SER A 366 -44.56 -3.74 12.31
N GLN A 367 -43.46 -3.07 12.62
CA GLN A 367 -42.81 -2.14 11.69
C GLN A 367 -42.30 -2.81 10.40
N ALA A 368 -42.11 -4.13 10.42
CA ALA A 368 -41.73 -4.89 9.24
C ALA A 368 -42.94 -5.04 8.29
N HIS A 369 -44.08 -5.47 8.81
CA HIS A 369 -45.31 -5.62 8.03
C HIS A 369 -45.78 -4.27 7.45
N ILE A 370 -45.84 -3.21 8.26
CA ILE A 370 -46.24 -1.86 7.80
C ILE A 370 -45.39 -1.37 6.61
N LYS A 371 -44.10 -1.69 6.59
CA LYS A 371 -43.21 -1.35 5.47
C LYS A 371 -43.48 -2.18 4.22
N THR A 372 -43.73 -3.48 4.39
CA THR A 372 -44.05 -4.39 3.27
C THR A 372 -45.36 -3.99 2.60
N VAL A 373 -46.40 -3.68 3.39
CA VAL A 373 -47.69 -3.21 2.86
C VAL A 373 -47.53 -1.88 2.14
N ALA A 374 -46.85 -0.89 2.74
CA ALA A 374 -46.63 0.41 2.12
C ALA A 374 -45.83 0.32 0.80
N ALA A 375 -44.87 -0.61 0.70
CA ALA A 375 -44.15 -0.86 -0.54
C ALA A 375 -45.03 -1.53 -1.61
N ALA A 376 -45.97 -2.40 -1.22
CA ALA A 376 -46.93 -3.02 -2.14
C ALA A 376 -47.96 -2.02 -2.69
N THR A 377 -48.38 -1.02 -1.89
CA THR A 377 -49.35 0.01 -2.33
C THR A 377 -48.75 1.02 -3.32
N GLN A 378 -47.43 1.25 -3.30
CA GLN A 378 -46.75 2.16 -4.22
C GLN A 378 -46.60 1.61 -5.65
N ASN A 379 -46.88 0.32 -5.88
CA ASN A 379 -46.80 -0.30 -7.21
C ASN A 379 -48.08 -0.16 -8.06
N VAL A 380 -49.15 0.46 -7.55
CA VAL A 380 -50.45 0.58 -8.27
C VAL A 380 -50.75 2.00 -8.76
N SER A 381 -49.92 2.99 -8.44
CA SER A 381 -50.04 4.33 -9.03
C SER A 381 -48.67 4.88 -9.39
N GLY A 382 -48.34 4.74 -10.67
CA GLY A 382 -47.17 5.38 -11.27
C GLY A 382 -47.35 6.88 -11.29
N VAL A 383 -46.91 7.55 -10.23
CA VAL A 383 -46.55 8.97 -10.22
C VAL A 383 -45.37 9.14 -9.26
N GLU A 384 -44.20 9.50 -9.80
CA GLU A 384 -43.09 9.99 -8.98
C GLU A 384 -43.54 11.29 -8.30
N ALA A 385 -43.78 11.21 -6.99
CA ALA A 385 -43.84 12.38 -6.12
C ALA A 385 -42.96 12.11 -4.91
N ASP A 386 -41.97 12.99 -4.71
CA ASP A 386 -41.06 13.03 -3.57
C ASP A 386 -41.85 13.39 -2.29
N VAL A 387 -42.61 12.43 -1.77
CA VAL A 387 -43.34 12.57 -0.51
C VAL A 387 -42.46 11.99 0.60
N MET A 388 -41.73 12.87 1.28
CA MET A 388 -41.01 12.54 2.52
C MET A 388 -41.97 11.82 3.49
N THR A 389 -41.68 10.56 3.80
CA THR A 389 -42.45 9.76 4.77
C THR A 389 -42.61 10.49 6.11
N PRO A 390 -43.72 10.30 6.86
CA PRO A 390 -43.94 10.92 8.17
C PRO A 390 -42.78 10.68 9.16
N ASN A 391 -42.10 9.54 9.04
CA ASN A 391 -40.92 9.20 9.84
C ASN A 391 -39.67 9.99 9.45
N ALA A 392 -39.48 10.30 8.16
CA ALA A 392 -38.39 11.17 7.70
C ALA A 392 -38.62 12.62 8.14
N LYS A 393 -39.86 13.11 8.12
CA LYS A 393 -40.24 14.43 8.66
C LYS A 393 -40.00 14.49 10.18
N ALA A 394 -40.44 13.48 10.92
CA ALA A 394 -40.19 13.37 12.37
C ALA A 394 -38.69 13.24 12.71
N ALA A 395 -37.90 12.52 11.91
CA ALA A 395 -36.45 12.41 12.09
C ALA A 395 -35.73 13.74 11.82
N LYS A 396 -36.14 14.48 10.78
CA LYS A 396 -35.62 15.81 10.45
C LYS A 396 -35.95 16.82 11.57
N GLN A 397 -37.19 16.81 12.07
CA GLN A 397 -37.60 17.62 13.21
C GLN A 397 -36.83 17.27 14.50
N LYS A 398 -36.64 15.98 14.81
CA LYS A 398 -35.83 15.54 15.96
C LYS A 398 -34.36 15.98 15.84
N ARG A 399 -33.79 15.98 14.63
CA ARG A 399 -32.42 16.48 14.40
C ARG A 399 -32.33 17.99 14.60
N ALA A 400 -33.27 18.75 14.03
CA ALA A 400 -33.32 20.20 14.18
C ALA A 400 -33.51 20.62 15.64
N LEU A 401 -34.39 19.93 16.38
CA LEU A 401 -34.58 20.15 17.81
C LEU A 401 -33.33 19.79 18.61
N ALA A 402 -32.65 18.69 18.26
CA ALA A 402 -31.41 18.30 18.92
C ALA A 402 -30.26 19.29 18.68
N GLU A 403 -30.24 19.97 17.54
CA GLU A 403 -29.27 21.00 17.21
C GLU A 403 -29.57 22.30 17.97
N LYS A 404 -30.83 22.74 18.01
CA LYS A 404 -31.28 23.85 18.86
C LYS A 404 -30.94 23.63 20.33
N ASN A 405 -31.22 22.43 20.86
CA ASN A 405 -30.90 22.09 22.25
C ASN A 405 -29.39 22.12 22.54
N ARG A 406 -28.54 21.78 21.57
CA ARG A 406 -27.08 21.89 21.72
C ARG A 406 -26.61 23.33 21.68
N ALA A 407 -27.13 24.13 20.74
CA ALA A 407 -26.78 25.55 20.63
C ALA A 407 -27.21 26.32 21.90
N ALA A 408 -28.40 26.05 22.41
CA ALA A 408 -28.94 26.65 23.63
C ALA A 408 -28.39 26.04 24.93
N LYS A 409 -27.49 25.05 24.86
CA LYS A 409 -26.97 24.30 26.02
C LYS A 409 -28.07 23.79 26.99
N THR A 410 -29.24 23.43 26.46
CA THR A 410 -30.42 23.06 27.26
C THR A 410 -30.20 21.81 28.13
N PHE A 411 -29.39 20.86 27.64
CA PHE A 411 -28.98 19.67 28.39
C PHE A 411 -27.47 19.62 28.53
N TYR A 412 -26.95 20.50 29.39
CA TYR A 412 -25.53 20.73 29.59
C TYR A 412 -25.03 20.13 30.90
N CYS A 413 -23.89 19.45 30.84
CA CYS A 413 -23.19 18.90 32.00
C CYS A 413 -21.98 19.78 32.31
N THR A 414 -22.01 20.40 33.49
CA THR A 414 -20.94 21.25 34.00
C THR A 414 -19.67 20.48 34.36
N ASP A 415 -19.78 19.18 34.64
CA ASP A 415 -18.65 18.39 35.16
C ASP A 415 -17.67 17.96 34.08
N CYS A 416 -18.13 17.87 32.82
CA CYS A 416 -17.29 17.45 31.70
C CYS A 416 -17.59 18.19 30.39
N ASP A 417 -18.20 19.38 30.48
CA ASP A 417 -18.52 20.29 29.37
C ASP A 417 -19.27 19.60 28.21
N TYR A 418 -20.14 18.64 28.56
CA TYR A 418 -20.89 17.85 27.57
C TYR A 418 -22.27 18.45 27.34
N THR A 419 -22.60 18.72 26.08
CA THR A 419 -23.94 19.20 25.69
C THR A 419 -24.69 18.13 24.88
N ALA A 420 -25.84 17.69 25.40
CA ALA A 420 -26.69 16.71 24.75
C ALA A 420 -27.79 17.39 23.89
N GLY A 421 -28.16 16.76 22.78
CA GLY A 421 -29.28 17.21 21.96
C GLY A 421 -30.66 16.77 22.48
N SER A 422 -30.71 15.90 23.49
CA SER A 422 -31.97 15.45 24.09
C SER A 422 -31.76 14.96 25.52
N LYS A 423 -32.83 15.04 26.34
CA LYS A 423 -32.85 14.56 27.73
C LYS A 423 -32.40 13.11 27.86
N SER A 424 -32.90 12.21 27.01
CA SER A 424 -32.48 10.79 27.02
C SER A 424 -30.98 10.59 26.78
N CYS A 425 -30.35 11.40 25.92
CA CYS A 425 -28.90 11.34 25.71
C CYS A 425 -28.13 11.88 26.91
N PHE A 426 -28.66 12.89 27.59
CA PHE A 426 -28.11 13.47 28.82
C PHE A 426 -28.20 12.50 30.00
N ASP A 427 -29.37 11.90 30.24
CA ASP A 427 -29.57 10.93 31.32
C ASP A 427 -28.64 9.71 31.15
N ARG A 428 -28.47 9.25 29.91
CA ARG A 428 -27.53 8.17 29.58
C ARG A 428 -26.07 8.60 29.73
N HIS A 429 -25.75 9.87 29.48
CA HIS A 429 -24.42 10.41 29.73
C HIS A 429 -24.10 10.37 31.23
N ASN A 430 -25.03 10.84 32.08
CA ASN A 430 -24.85 10.88 33.53
C ASN A 430 -24.66 9.48 34.16
N LYS A 431 -25.25 8.45 33.55
CA LYS A 431 -25.13 7.05 34.02
C LYS A 431 -23.85 6.33 33.55
N ARG A 432 -23.00 6.94 32.72
CA ARG A 432 -21.76 6.29 32.24
C ARG A 432 -20.66 6.39 33.29
N ALA A 433 -19.97 5.27 33.53
CA ALA A 433 -18.82 5.20 34.45
C ALA A 433 -17.77 6.30 34.21
N LYS A 434 -17.53 6.67 32.94
CA LYS A 434 -16.60 7.77 32.59
C LYS A 434 -17.06 9.14 33.08
N HIS A 435 -18.36 9.41 33.08
CA HIS A 435 -18.91 10.67 33.59
C HIS A 435 -18.89 10.67 35.12
N ILE A 436 -19.25 9.56 35.78
CA ILE A 436 -19.20 9.44 37.25
C ILE A 436 -17.79 9.76 37.79
N GLU A 437 -16.74 9.23 37.15
CA GLU A 437 -15.35 9.53 37.54
C GLU A 437 -14.96 10.99 37.23
N ALA A 438 -15.45 11.57 36.13
CA ALA A 438 -15.21 12.97 35.80
C ALA A 438 -15.91 13.94 36.77
N ALA A 439 -17.13 13.61 37.20
CA ALA A 439 -17.89 14.34 38.22
C ALA A 439 -17.17 14.33 39.57
N ARG A 440 -16.67 13.17 40.01
CA ARG A 440 -15.87 13.04 41.23
C ARG A 440 -14.65 13.98 41.22
N ARG A 441 -13.89 14.01 40.13
CA ARG A 441 -12.73 14.90 39.95
C ARG A 441 -13.08 16.39 39.83
N SER A 442 -14.29 16.71 39.36
CA SER A 442 -14.77 18.09 39.28
C SER A 442 -15.21 18.60 40.66
N GLN A 443 -15.74 17.71 41.50
CA GLN A 443 -16.12 18.01 42.87
C GLN A 443 -14.88 18.18 43.76
N GLU A 444 -13.90 17.27 43.68
CA GLU A 444 -12.62 17.38 44.40
C GLU A 444 -11.90 18.72 44.11
N ARG A 445 -11.93 19.19 42.86
CA ARG A 445 -11.34 20.49 42.48
C ARG A 445 -12.12 21.69 43.03
N ARG A 446 -13.44 21.59 43.13
CA ARG A 446 -14.29 22.63 43.74
C ARG A 446 -14.10 22.71 45.25
N ASP A 447 -13.88 21.57 45.89
CA ASP A 447 -13.65 21.51 47.34
C ASP A 447 -12.25 22.07 47.68
N GLN A 448 -11.22 21.79 46.86
CA GLN A 448 -9.88 22.39 46.99
C GLN A 448 -9.85 23.91 46.78
N THR A 449 -10.70 24.44 45.89
CA THR A 449 -10.79 25.90 45.66
C THR A 449 -11.53 26.62 46.78
N LYS A 450 -12.42 25.94 47.52
CA LYS A 450 -13.08 26.51 48.70
C LYS A 450 -12.18 26.54 49.93
N THR A 451 -11.32 25.53 50.12
CA THR A 451 -10.32 25.55 51.20
C THR A 451 -9.30 26.66 51.03
N ASN A 452 -8.88 26.96 49.79
CA ASN A 452 -7.92 28.03 49.51
C ASN A 452 -8.51 29.46 49.54
N HIS A 453 -9.81 29.63 49.84
CA HIS A 453 -10.47 30.94 49.96
C HIS A 453 -10.90 31.26 51.40
N ASN A 454 -10.71 30.31 52.33
CA ASN A 454 -10.96 30.46 53.76
C ASN A 454 -9.65 30.51 54.59
N GLU A 455 -8.51 30.54 53.90
CA GLU A 455 -7.20 31.00 54.40
C GLU A 455 -6.94 32.38 53.81
#